data_AF-A0A2K0W898-F1
#
_entry.id   AF-A0A2K0W898-F1
#
_cell.length_a   1.000
_cell.length_b   1.000
_cell.length_c   1.000
_cell.angle_alpha   90.00
_cell.angle_beta   90.00
_cell.angle_gamma   90.00
#
_symmetry.space_group_name_H-M   'P 1'
#
loop_
_entity.id
_entity.type
_entity.pdbx_description
1 polymer ?
#
loop_
_entity_poly.entity_id
_entity_poly.type
_entity_poly.pdbx_seq_one_letter_code
_entity_poly.pdbx_strand_id
1 'polypeptide(L)'
;MLVFATDTWLHFVTKTVLLTQFSPTTFDSASFRFNENCTNINTTFKGGCTLNRAAANTFLINSEPSLELLANVSSTNMVQQVADSEGRSYAFVGLRQTSQNANLDYTATSFGASSQCQVVTKHCISEDGIIGPQASYKCDFGPVQGVIPTTLVNAMVLTYFTDSSMKENSSSLVSLPNPYYFTAIVSVNQNLGRNPNRGLIDDPDIASGLHGSTLFALLCSTKVLDWRYTSINGSVTIFSYSPSNASTTNIVMGTQGYTHVGDSYVLQQTSLDVWQSDTAQEVADKFAETYSRTVMGAIGGALLSAPAEEAQSRSSKLVAKIPKGPLACLLVANLLLVILGLFLTVRALLASSSDVGDVQARLGITALVAAHFEADKGEAAVEKVDHMFEEKDGGNGPRVSVERSALGGWKLASHRAVYRN
;
A
#
# COMPACT_ATOMS: atom_id res chain seq x y z
N MET A 1 -46.11 6.20 -17.09
CA MET A 1 -45.64 7.24 -16.15
C MET A 1 -45.00 6.64 -14.89
N LEU A 2 -45.67 5.73 -14.16
CA LEU A 2 -45.15 5.18 -12.89
C LEU A 2 -43.76 4.51 -13.03
N VAL A 3 -43.58 3.62 -14.02
CA VAL A 3 -42.31 2.92 -14.28
C VAL A 3 -41.17 3.92 -14.52
N PHE A 4 -41.38 4.91 -15.40
CA PHE A 4 -40.40 5.96 -15.69
C PHE A 4 -40.04 6.80 -14.45
N ALA A 5 -41.03 7.15 -13.62
CA ALA A 5 -40.77 7.89 -12.40
C ALA A 5 -39.95 7.08 -11.39
N THR A 6 -40.27 5.79 -11.20
CA THR A 6 -39.51 4.91 -10.30
C THR A 6 -38.11 4.59 -10.81
N ASP A 7 -37.94 4.50 -12.13
CA ASP A 7 -36.64 4.27 -12.79
C ASP A 7 -35.73 5.50 -12.64
N THR A 8 -36.25 6.68 -12.94
CA THR A 8 -35.55 7.96 -12.73
C THR A 8 -35.17 8.14 -11.25
N TRP A 9 -36.09 7.79 -10.35
CA TRP A 9 -35.82 7.83 -8.91
C TRP A 9 -34.68 6.89 -8.54
N LEU A 10 -34.70 5.63 -8.97
CA LEU A 10 -33.65 4.64 -8.74
C LEU A 10 -32.28 5.14 -9.21
N HIS A 11 -32.21 5.69 -10.43
CA HIS A 11 -30.98 6.23 -10.98
C HIS A 11 -30.47 7.44 -10.20
N PHE A 12 -31.34 8.37 -9.81
CA PHE A 12 -30.96 9.57 -9.06
C PHE A 12 -30.37 9.26 -7.68
N VAL A 13 -30.90 8.24 -6.99
CA VAL A 13 -30.45 7.90 -5.64
C VAL A 13 -29.39 6.80 -5.58
N THR A 14 -29.07 6.15 -6.69
CA THR A 14 -27.96 5.20 -6.78
C THR A 14 -26.64 5.95 -6.67
N LYS A 15 -25.80 5.57 -5.71
CA LYS A 15 -24.48 6.18 -5.51
C LYS A 15 -23.39 5.14 -5.69
N THR A 16 -22.30 5.54 -6.35
CA THR A 16 -21.09 4.73 -6.40
C THR A 16 -20.35 4.85 -5.07
N VAL A 17 -20.01 3.72 -4.46
CA VAL A 17 -19.22 3.67 -3.22
C VAL A 17 -18.00 2.77 -3.43
N LEU A 18 -16.90 3.10 -2.75
CA LEU A 18 -15.73 2.23 -2.70
C LEU A 18 -16.01 1.10 -1.72
N LEU A 19 -15.99 -0.14 -2.21
CA LEU A 19 -16.06 -1.34 -1.38
C LEU A 19 -14.67 -1.97 -1.35
N THR A 20 -14.06 -2.00 -0.17
CA THR A 20 -12.82 -2.73 0.06
C THR A 20 -13.14 -4.14 0.56
N GLN A 21 -12.67 -5.14 -0.16
CA GLN A 21 -12.77 -6.54 0.19
C GLN A 21 -11.40 -7.05 0.62
N PHE A 22 -11.39 -7.94 1.60
CA PHE A 22 -10.19 -8.59 2.12
C PHE A 22 -10.28 -10.08 1.83
N SER A 23 -9.19 -10.64 1.32
CA SER A 23 -9.06 -12.08 1.09
C SER A 23 -7.74 -12.57 1.67
N PRO A 24 -7.72 -13.70 2.39
CA PRO A 24 -6.47 -14.32 2.82
C PRO A 24 -5.54 -14.59 1.62
N THR A 25 -4.24 -14.38 1.81
CA THR A 25 -3.22 -14.67 0.79
C THR A 25 -1.95 -15.19 1.46
N THR A 26 -1.07 -15.81 0.68
CA THR A 26 0.31 -16.07 1.10
C THR A 26 1.19 -14.90 0.68
N PHE A 27 2.27 -14.66 1.42
CA PHE A 27 3.27 -13.66 1.06
C PHE A 27 4.66 -14.04 1.57
N ASP A 28 5.52 -14.49 0.67
CA ASP A 28 6.74 -15.24 1.02
C ASP A 28 7.95 -14.37 1.39
N SER A 29 7.85 -13.05 1.31
CA SER A 29 9.01 -12.14 1.42
C SER A 29 8.86 -11.04 2.46
N ALA A 30 7.88 -11.14 3.37
CA ALA A 30 7.60 -10.10 4.36
C ALA A 30 8.50 -10.16 5.59
N SER A 31 8.89 -11.36 6.02
CA SER A 31 9.69 -11.60 7.21
C SER A 31 11.17 -11.72 6.86
N PHE A 32 12.05 -11.58 7.85
CA PHE A 32 13.49 -11.78 7.70
C PHE A 32 14.02 -12.69 8.78
N ARG A 33 14.89 -13.62 8.39
CA ARG A 33 15.60 -14.54 9.28
C ARG A 33 17.07 -14.59 8.92
N PHE A 34 17.92 -15.04 9.83
CA PHE A 34 19.31 -15.30 9.48
C PHE A 34 19.44 -16.51 8.56
N ASN A 35 20.44 -16.48 7.70
CA ASN A 35 20.86 -17.64 6.92
C ASN A 35 21.40 -18.76 7.84
N GLU A 36 21.50 -19.97 7.33
CA GLU A 36 21.89 -21.15 8.12
C GLU A 36 23.28 -21.03 8.75
N ASN A 37 24.22 -20.36 8.07
CA ASN A 37 25.57 -20.10 8.56
C ASN A 37 25.60 -19.06 9.70
N CYS A 38 24.52 -18.28 9.84
CA CYS A 38 24.33 -17.24 10.84
C CYS A 38 23.38 -17.70 11.97
N THR A 39 23.48 -18.99 12.33
CA THR A 39 22.76 -19.55 13.48
C THR A 39 23.77 -20.06 14.53
N ASN A 40 23.40 -19.99 15.81
CA ASN A 40 24.21 -20.51 16.92
C ASN A 40 25.65 -19.94 16.97
N ILE A 41 25.77 -18.63 16.83
CA ILE A 41 27.02 -17.88 16.92
C ILE A 41 27.35 -17.62 18.40
N ASN A 42 28.43 -18.22 18.91
CA ASN A 42 28.84 -18.12 20.31
C ASN A 42 30.04 -17.19 20.53
N THR A 43 30.57 -16.58 19.47
CA THR A 43 31.63 -15.58 19.54
C THR A 43 31.32 -14.44 18.59
N THR A 44 31.70 -13.22 18.96
CA THR A 44 31.47 -12.04 18.12
C THR A 44 32.33 -12.03 16.85
N PHE A 45 33.54 -12.59 16.92
CA PHE A 45 34.43 -12.75 15.77
C PHE A 45 34.36 -14.18 15.24
N LYS A 46 33.35 -14.47 14.41
CA LYS A 46 33.18 -15.77 13.76
C LYS A 46 33.08 -15.62 12.24
N GLY A 47 34.05 -16.20 11.54
CA GLY A 47 34.03 -16.27 10.08
C GLY A 47 32.91 -17.17 9.56
N GLY A 48 32.40 -16.88 8.36
CA GLY A 48 31.43 -17.73 7.65
C GLY A 48 29.97 -17.27 7.75
N CYS A 49 29.63 -16.42 8.72
CA CYS A 49 28.31 -15.77 8.81
C CYS A 49 28.31 -14.42 8.07
N THR A 50 28.78 -13.35 8.71
CA THR A 50 28.92 -12.01 8.11
C THR A 50 30.37 -11.64 7.84
N LEU A 51 31.31 -12.21 8.59
CA LEU A 51 32.71 -11.83 8.59
C LEU A 51 33.54 -12.73 7.67
N ASN A 52 34.36 -12.10 6.84
CA ASN A 52 35.47 -12.72 6.13
C ASN A 52 36.78 -12.13 6.62
N ARG A 53 37.70 -12.99 7.07
CA ARG A 53 39.00 -12.58 7.60
C ARG A 53 40.07 -12.74 6.52
N ALA A 54 40.74 -11.64 6.18
CA ALA A 54 42.02 -11.66 5.48
C ALA A 54 43.19 -11.42 6.44
N ALA A 55 44.41 -11.48 5.90
CA ALA A 55 45.65 -11.32 6.68
C ALA A 55 45.74 -9.96 7.41
N ALA A 56 45.27 -8.88 6.77
CA ALA A 56 45.39 -7.51 7.30
C ALA A 56 44.05 -6.81 7.57
N ASN A 57 42.92 -7.42 7.21
CA ASN A 57 41.62 -6.77 7.35
C ASN A 57 40.46 -7.78 7.47
N THR A 58 39.32 -7.32 7.97
CA THR A 58 38.06 -8.07 8.03
C THR A 58 37.01 -7.34 7.20
N PHE A 59 36.27 -8.06 6.37
CA PHE A 59 35.26 -7.50 5.48
C PHE A 59 34.00 -8.36 5.47
N LEU A 60 32.93 -7.86 4.87
CA LEU A 60 31.69 -8.61 4.74
C LEU A 60 31.83 -9.77 3.74
N ILE A 61 31.31 -10.96 4.08
CA ILE A 61 31.21 -12.09 3.13
C ILE A 61 30.29 -11.74 1.96
N ASN A 62 29.16 -11.09 2.26
CA ASN A 62 28.15 -10.69 1.30
C ASN A 62 27.81 -9.21 1.51
N SER A 63 28.62 -8.33 0.94
CA SER A 63 28.53 -6.89 1.20
C SER A 63 27.33 -6.22 0.55
N GLU A 64 26.86 -6.71 -0.60
CA GLU A 64 25.85 -6.03 -1.41
C GLU A 64 24.54 -5.79 -0.64
N PRO A 65 23.87 -6.78 -0.02
CA PRO A 65 22.63 -6.53 0.71
C PRO A 65 22.82 -5.59 1.92
N SER A 66 23.97 -5.66 2.59
CA SER A 66 24.29 -4.74 3.70
C SER A 66 24.45 -3.30 3.21
N LEU A 67 25.19 -3.11 2.11
CA LEU A 67 25.40 -1.79 1.52
C LEU A 67 24.11 -1.22 0.91
N GLU A 68 23.26 -2.06 0.30
CA GLU A 68 21.96 -1.65 -0.21
C GLU A 68 21.02 -1.18 0.92
N LEU A 69 21.05 -1.85 2.08
CA LEU A 69 20.29 -1.42 3.25
C LEU A 69 20.85 -0.12 3.85
N LEU A 70 22.17 0.00 4.00
CA LEU A 70 22.82 1.21 4.52
C LEU A 70 22.59 2.42 3.60
N ALA A 71 22.60 2.21 2.28
CA ALA A 71 22.32 3.23 1.29
C ALA A 71 20.81 3.44 1.02
N ASN A 72 19.94 2.64 1.64
CA ASN A 72 18.47 2.68 1.44
C ASN A 72 18.03 2.51 -0.03
N VAL A 73 18.74 1.67 -0.79
CA VAL A 73 18.49 1.39 -2.21
C VAL A 73 17.99 -0.03 -2.50
N SER A 74 17.98 -0.92 -1.50
CA SER A 74 17.43 -2.28 -1.66
C SER A 74 16.00 -2.24 -2.22
N SER A 75 15.70 -3.16 -3.12
CA SER A 75 14.37 -3.31 -3.73
C SER A 75 13.40 -4.13 -2.88
N THR A 76 13.92 -4.89 -1.90
CA THR A 76 13.14 -5.88 -1.13
C THR A 76 12.88 -5.42 0.30
N ASN A 77 13.90 -4.91 0.97
CA ASN A 77 13.88 -4.56 2.39
C ASN A 77 14.50 -3.18 2.63
N MET A 78 14.26 -2.64 3.81
CA MET A 78 14.82 -1.37 4.25
C MET A 78 14.93 -1.34 5.77
N VAL A 79 15.87 -0.56 6.29
CA VAL A 79 15.89 -0.24 7.71
C VAL A 79 14.83 0.83 7.97
N GLN A 80 13.79 0.46 8.72
CA GLN A 80 12.72 1.35 9.14
C GLN A 80 12.95 1.79 10.58
N GLN A 81 12.30 2.89 10.97
CA GLN A 81 12.24 3.29 12.36
C GLN A 81 10.81 3.51 12.81
N VAL A 82 10.59 3.23 14.07
CA VAL A 82 9.36 3.56 14.79
C VAL A 82 9.72 4.05 16.18
N ALA A 83 8.84 4.87 16.76
CA ALA A 83 8.89 5.22 18.17
C ALA A 83 7.74 4.52 18.91
N ASP A 84 7.97 4.11 20.14
CA ASP A 84 6.89 3.68 21.03
C ASP A 84 6.15 4.87 21.65
N SER A 85 5.10 4.58 22.44
CA SER A 85 4.31 5.61 23.13
C SER A 85 5.10 6.42 24.17
N GLU A 86 6.26 5.91 24.61
CA GLU A 86 7.17 6.58 25.53
C GLU A 86 8.24 7.40 24.78
N GLY A 87 8.19 7.43 23.44
CA GLY A 87 9.15 8.14 22.60
C GLY A 87 10.47 7.41 22.40
N ARG A 88 10.61 6.15 22.80
CA ARG A 88 11.82 5.36 22.54
C ARG A 88 11.88 4.98 21.07
N SER A 89 13.01 5.28 20.44
CA SER A 89 13.27 5.02 19.02
C SER A 89 13.82 3.61 18.81
N TYR A 90 13.32 2.93 17.78
CA TYR A 90 13.72 1.59 17.37
C TYR A 90 14.04 1.60 15.89
N ALA A 91 15.12 0.91 15.50
CA ALA A 91 15.40 0.59 14.10
C ALA A 91 15.17 -0.89 13.87
N PHE A 92 14.57 -1.27 12.75
CA PHE A 92 14.37 -2.69 12.40
C PHE A 92 14.44 -2.90 10.89
N VAL A 93 14.80 -4.11 10.47
CA VAL A 93 14.75 -4.47 9.05
C VAL A 93 13.31 -4.84 8.70
N GLY A 94 12.69 -4.08 7.82
CA GLY A 94 11.33 -4.34 7.34
C GLY A 94 11.29 -4.45 5.84
N LEU A 95 10.18 -4.97 5.32
CA LEU A 95 9.92 -5.00 3.88
C LEU A 95 9.80 -3.57 3.33
N ARG A 96 10.37 -3.34 2.15
CA ARG A 96 10.19 -2.07 1.43
C ARG A 96 8.81 -2.00 0.80
N GLN A 97 8.13 -0.88 1.00
CA GLN A 97 6.84 -0.66 0.34
C GLN A 97 7.04 -0.35 -1.14
N THR A 98 6.34 -1.09 -2.00
CA THR A 98 6.37 -1.00 -3.45
C THR A 98 4.93 -1.06 -4.00
N SER A 99 4.76 -0.82 -5.30
CA SER A 99 3.45 -1.03 -5.94
C SER A 99 2.99 -2.49 -5.92
N GLN A 100 3.92 -3.45 -5.79
CA GLN A 100 3.61 -4.89 -5.79
C GLN A 100 2.98 -5.36 -4.48
N ASN A 101 3.37 -4.76 -3.35
CA ASN A 101 2.84 -5.06 -2.02
C ASN A 101 1.92 -3.97 -1.45
N ALA A 102 1.57 -2.96 -2.26
CA ALA A 102 0.67 -1.86 -1.88
C ALA A 102 -0.70 -2.32 -1.36
N ASN A 103 -1.19 -3.43 -1.89
CA ASN A 103 -2.50 -3.99 -1.55
C ASN A 103 -2.43 -5.09 -0.50
N LEU A 104 -1.25 -5.39 0.04
CA LEU A 104 -1.08 -6.43 1.05
C LEU A 104 -1.08 -5.79 2.44
N ASP A 105 -1.86 -6.37 3.35
CA ASP A 105 -1.62 -6.20 4.78
C ASP A 105 -1.05 -7.53 5.31
N TYR A 106 -0.06 -7.45 6.18
CA TYR A 106 0.64 -8.64 6.66
C TYR A 106 1.23 -8.44 8.05
N THR A 107 1.42 -9.55 8.75
CA THR A 107 2.21 -9.62 9.99
C THR A 107 3.48 -10.41 9.70
N ALA A 108 4.63 -9.86 10.09
CA ALA A 108 5.94 -10.40 9.78
C ALA A 108 6.89 -10.29 10.98
N THR A 109 7.92 -11.14 10.96
CA THR A 109 8.98 -11.18 11.97
C THR A 109 10.33 -10.75 11.37
N SER A 110 11.16 -10.10 12.17
CA SER A 110 12.48 -9.62 11.76
C SER A 110 13.37 -9.37 12.98
N PHE A 111 14.44 -8.61 12.80
CA PHE A 111 15.32 -8.14 13.85
C PHE A 111 15.31 -6.62 13.93
N GLY A 112 15.46 -6.12 15.16
CA GLY A 112 15.59 -4.71 15.46
C GLY A 112 16.74 -4.41 16.41
N ALA A 113 17.04 -3.13 16.56
CA ALA A 113 17.96 -2.59 17.53
C ALA A 113 17.41 -1.30 18.13
N SER A 114 17.74 -1.09 19.40
CA SER A 114 17.52 0.19 20.09
C SER A 114 18.73 0.46 20.96
N SER A 115 19.37 1.60 20.69
CA SER A 115 20.55 2.05 21.42
C SER A 115 20.21 3.23 22.30
N GLN A 116 20.95 3.37 23.40
CA GLN A 116 20.89 4.49 24.32
C GLN A 116 22.32 4.91 24.64
N CYS A 117 22.61 6.20 24.58
CA CYS A 117 23.94 6.74 24.85
C CYS A 117 23.85 7.85 25.89
N GLN A 118 24.86 7.92 26.74
CA GLN A 118 25.06 9.01 27.69
C GLN A 118 26.41 9.66 27.42
N VAL A 119 26.48 10.97 27.65
CA VAL A 119 27.72 11.73 27.46
C VAL A 119 28.68 11.45 28.61
N VAL A 120 29.93 11.15 28.27
CA VAL A 120 31.01 10.81 29.21
C VAL A 120 32.32 11.53 28.86
N THR A 121 32.24 12.63 28.11
CA THR A 121 33.40 13.39 27.62
C THR A 121 34.39 13.72 28.74
N LYS A 122 33.93 14.27 29.86
CA LYS A 122 34.80 14.63 31.00
C LYS A 122 35.47 13.46 31.68
N HIS A 123 34.88 12.26 31.56
CA HIS A 123 35.46 11.04 32.12
C HIS A 123 36.57 10.48 31.23
N CYS A 124 36.65 10.90 29.96
CA CYS A 124 37.54 10.32 28.95
C CYS A 124 38.54 11.29 28.34
N ILE A 125 38.19 12.57 28.19
CA ILE A 125 39.00 13.58 27.50
C ILE A 125 39.29 14.70 28.50
N SER A 126 40.58 14.89 28.79
CA SER A 126 41.08 16.04 29.56
C SER A 126 41.56 17.12 28.60
N GLU A 127 41.38 18.39 28.96
CA GLU A 127 41.88 19.54 28.19
C GLU A 127 43.41 19.49 28.02
N ASP A 128 44.15 19.03 29.04
CA ASP A 128 45.60 18.84 28.99
C ASP A 128 46.02 17.76 27.96
N GLY A 129 45.09 16.89 27.57
CA GLY A 129 45.29 15.84 26.58
C GLY A 129 45.19 16.31 25.13
N ILE A 130 44.76 17.55 24.90
CA ILE A 130 44.54 18.12 23.56
C ILE A 130 45.81 18.82 23.09
N ILE A 131 46.59 18.16 22.22
CA ILE A 131 47.93 18.61 21.84
C ILE A 131 48.09 18.55 20.31
N GLY A 132 48.31 19.72 19.71
CA GLY A 132 48.56 19.83 18.27
C GLY A 132 47.42 19.22 17.43
N PRO A 133 47.71 18.25 16.54
CA PRO A 133 46.73 17.68 15.63
C PRO A 133 45.89 16.53 16.21
N GLN A 134 45.98 16.25 17.52
CA GLN A 134 45.34 15.11 18.15
C GLN A 134 44.90 15.39 19.59
N ALA A 135 43.96 14.58 20.09
CA ALA A 135 43.56 14.53 21.48
C ALA A 135 43.85 13.13 22.04
N SER A 136 44.51 13.08 23.19
CA SER A 136 44.66 11.85 23.96
C SER A 136 43.41 11.64 24.80
N TYR A 137 42.91 10.40 24.86
CA TYR A 137 41.78 10.04 25.69
C TYR A 137 42.14 8.85 26.58
N LYS A 138 41.61 8.86 27.80
CA LYS A 138 41.66 7.77 28.77
C LYS A 138 40.44 7.88 29.66
N CYS A 139 39.50 6.95 29.52
CA CYS A 139 38.34 6.89 30.39
C CYS A 139 38.73 6.43 31.80
N ASP A 140 38.13 7.03 32.82
CA ASP A 140 38.26 6.58 34.21
C ASP A 140 37.50 5.27 34.49
N PHE A 141 36.67 4.84 33.54
CA PHE A 141 36.02 3.54 33.49
C PHE A 141 36.60 2.67 32.37
N GLY A 142 36.97 1.44 32.72
CA GLY A 142 37.37 0.42 31.76
C GLY A 142 38.68 0.68 31.00
N PRO A 143 39.08 -0.25 30.11
CA PRO A 143 40.31 -0.17 29.34
C PRO A 143 40.13 0.66 28.05
N VAL A 144 39.56 1.87 28.13
CA VAL A 144 39.35 2.76 26.98
C VAL A 144 40.38 3.87 26.97
N GLN A 145 41.37 3.78 26.10
CA GLN A 145 42.42 4.78 25.98
C GLN A 145 43.05 4.79 24.58
N GLY A 146 43.57 5.95 24.16
CA GLY A 146 44.24 6.10 22.88
C GLY A 146 44.41 7.55 22.46
N VAL A 147 44.54 7.76 21.15
CA VAL A 147 44.60 9.09 20.53
C VAL A 147 43.58 9.17 19.40
N ILE A 148 42.97 10.34 19.23
CA ILE A 148 42.05 10.64 18.13
C ILE A 148 42.52 11.90 17.39
N PRO A 149 42.55 11.91 16.05
CA PRO A 149 42.92 13.11 15.31
C PRO A 149 41.85 14.21 15.46
N THR A 150 42.31 15.45 15.58
CA THR A 150 41.47 16.65 15.76
C THR A 150 41.60 17.62 14.57
N THR A 151 41.94 17.08 13.40
CA THR A 151 42.29 17.86 12.19
C THR A 151 41.35 17.54 11.03
N LEU A 152 41.86 17.54 9.79
CA LEU A 152 41.12 17.66 8.52
C LEU A 152 40.03 16.62 8.28
N VAL A 153 39.99 15.53 9.04
CA VAL A 153 39.04 14.43 8.87
C VAL A 153 38.23 14.22 10.14
N ASN A 154 36.95 13.90 9.96
CA ASN A 154 36.16 13.38 11.06
C ASN A 154 36.75 12.02 11.46
N ALA A 155 36.73 11.70 12.75
CA ALA A 155 37.19 10.43 13.27
C ALA A 155 36.27 9.91 14.37
N MET A 156 36.17 8.60 14.46
CA MET A 156 35.44 7.90 15.50
C MET A 156 36.21 6.64 15.88
N VAL A 157 36.27 6.37 17.18
CA VAL A 157 36.79 5.11 17.71
C VAL A 157 35.69 4.46 18.55
N LEU A 158 35.29 3.26 18.16
CA LEU A 158 34.35 2.44 18.90
C LEU A 158 35.12 1.39 19.71
N THR A 159 34.86 1.32 21.01
CA THR A 159 35.43 0.30 21.90
C THR A 159 34.31 -0.51 22.52
N TYR A 160 34.23 -1.80 22.20
CA TYR A 160 33.17 -2.70 22.67
C TYR A 160 33.60 -3.42 23.95
N PHE A 161 32.70 -3.53 24.92
CA PHE A 161 32.93 -4.22 26.18
C PHE A 161 32.37 -5.64 26.17
N THR A 162 32.91 -6.50 27.03
CA THR A 162 32.43 -7.89 27.17
C THR A 162 31.11 -7.98 27.95
N ASP A 163 30.85 -7.04 28.85
CA ASP A 163 29.67 -7.00 29.71
C ASP A 163 29.43 -5.57 30.27
N SER A 164 28.41 -5.45 31.12
CA SER A 164 28.01 -4.18 31.75
C SER A 164 29.01 -3.62 32.77
N SER A 165 30.01 -4.41 33.20
CA SER A 165 31.05 -3.94 34.12
C SER A 165 32.12 -3.11 33.44
N MET A 166 32.21 -3.18 32.10
CA MET A 166 33.15 -2.43 31.27
C MET A 166 34.64 -2.67 31.61
N LYS A 167 34.95 -3.75 32.34
CA LYS A 167 36.33 -4.06 32.77
C LYS A 167 37.22 -4.61 31.67
N GLU A 168 36.61 -5.29 30.70
CA GLU A 168 37.31 -5.94 29.59
C GLU A 168 36.72 -5.47 28.25
N ASN A 169 37.59 -5.25 27.26
CA ASN A 169 37.23 -4.87 25.90
C ASN A 169 37.68 -5.88 24.83
N SER A 170 38.20 -7.04 25.24
CA SER A 170 38.56 -8.14 24.35
C SER A 170 37.31 -8.95 23.98
N SER A 171 36.54 -8.44 23.02
CA SER A 171 35.22 -8.98 22.67
C SER A 171 35.25 -10.15 21.67
N SER A 172 36.39 -10.47 21.04
CA SER A 172 36.46 -11.33 19.84
C SER A 172 36.11 -12.80 20.06
N LEU A 173 36.53 -13.36 21.18
CA LEU A 173 36.35 -14.78 21.52
C LEU A 173 35.28 -15.01 22.60
N VAL A 174 34.51 -13.98 22.94
CA VAL A 174 33.44 -14.07 23.94
C VAL A 174 32.07 -14.04 23.27
N SER A 175 31.09 -14.66 23.92
CA SER A 175 29.69 -14.45 23.61
C SER A 175 29.20 -13.23 24.37
N LEU A 176 28.68 -12.23 23.67
CA LEU A 176 28.15 -11.04 24.32
C LEU A 176 26.73 -11.28 24.86
N PRO A 177 26.41 -10.68 26.03
CA PRO A 177 25.05 -10.58 26.51
C PRO A 177 24.25 -9.57 25.67
N ASN A 178 22.93 -9.56 25.86
CA ASN A 178 22.03 -8.55 25.32
C ASN A 178 21.41 -7.77 26.50
N PRO A 179 21.58 -6.43 26.59
CA PRO A 179 22.29 -5.56 25.66
C PRO A 179 23.82 -5.72 25.67
N TYR A 180 24.46 -5.28 24.59
CA TYR A 180 25.91 -5.06 24.55
C TYR A 180 26.25 -3.58 24.79
N TYR A 181 27.49 -3.32 25.21
CA TYR A 181 27.95 -1.99 25.63
C TYR A 181 29.18 -1.58 24.85
N PHE A 182 29.30 -0.29 24.55
CA PHE A 182 30.46 0.26 23.87
C PHE A 182 30.66 1.75 24.19
N THR A 183 31.88 2.22 24.04
CA THR A 183 32.21 3.65 24.06
C THR A 183 32.46 4.13 22.64
N ALA A 184 32.00 5.34 22.32
CA ALA A 184 32.36 6.05 21.11
C ALA A 184 33.17 7.31 21.47
N ILE A 185 34.41 7.41 21.00
CA ILE A 185 35.20 8.65 21.05
C ILE A 185 35.11 9.30 19.67
N VAL A 186 34.59 10.52 19.60
CA VAL A 186 34.26 11.18 18.33
C VAL A 186 34.97 12.52 18.21
N SER A 187 35.50 12.78 17.02
CA SER A 187 36.08 14.04 16.60
C SER A 187 35.41 14.47 15.29
N VAL A 188 34.62 15.54 15.35
CA VAL A 188 34.01 16.17 14.17
C VAL A 188 34.84 17.38 13.81
N ASN A 189 35.36 17.43 12.58
CA ASN A 189 36.20 18.52 12.12
C ASN A 189 35.43 19.85 12.05
N GLN A 190 36.17 20.94 12.07
CA GLN A 190 35.63 22.30 12.07
C GLN A 190 35.06 22.75 10.71
N ASN A 191 35.20 21.97 9.64
CA ASN A 191 34.86 22.41 8.28
C ASN A 191 33.35 22.59 8.08
N LEU A 192 32.53 21.92 8.88
CA LEU A 192 31.07 22.13 8.90
C LEU A 192 30.66 23.43 9.62
N GLY A 193 31.61 24.08 10.29
CA GLY A 193 31.36 25.21 11.15
C GLY A 193 30.66 24.80 12.45
N ARG A 194 30.74 25.66 13.46
CA ARG A 194 29.88 25.58 14.63
C ARG A 194 28.70 26.52 14.39
N ASN A 195 27.49 26.12 14.82
CA ASN A 195 26.34 26.99 14.73
C ASN A 195 26.32 27.93 15.95
N PRO A 196 26.69 29.23 15.82
CA PRO A 196 26.78 30.13 16.96
C PRO A 196 25.42 30.47 17.58
N ASN A 197 24.33 30.11 16.89
CA ASN A 197 22.97 30.30 17.38
C ASN A 197 22.45 29.08 18.17
N ARG A 198 23.30 28.07 18.42
CA ARG A 198 22.94 26.83 19.12
C ARG A 198 23.76 26.70 20.41
N GLY A 199 23.16 26.06 21.41
CA GLY A 199 23.75 25.92 22.75
C GLY A 199 24.97 25.02 22.85
N LEU A 200 25.21 24.16 21.84
CA LEU A 200 26.22 23.09 21.93
C LEU A 200 27.65 23.60 22.09
N ILE A 201 27.96 24.81 21.61
CA ILE A 201 29.30 25.41 21.73
C ILE A 201 29.67 25.67 23.19
N ASP A 202 28.67 26.02 24.00
CA ASP A 202 28.82 26.36 25.42
C ASP A 202 28.51 25.17 26.34
N ASP A 203 28.21 24.00 25.76
CA ASP A 203 27.91 22.79 26.51
C ASP A 203 29.18 22.26 27.19
N PRO A 204 29.19 22.10 28.52
CA PRO A 204 30.40 21.74 29.25
C PRO A 204 30.83 20.28 29.02
N ASP A 205 30.01 19.44 28.40
CA ASP A 205 30.36 18.07 28.03
C ASP A 205 30.84 17.94 26.57
N ILE A 206 31.11 19.08 25.93
CA ILE A 206 31.80 19.17 24.63
C ILE A 206 33.20 19.74 24.83
N ALA A 207 34.21 19.02 24.35
CA ALA A 207 35.58 19.50 24.28
C ALA A 207 35.89 20.07 22.89
N SER A 208 36.84 20.99 22.82
CA SER A 208 37.30 21.60 21.57
C SER A 208 38.73 21.20 21.27
N GLY A 209 38.96 20.60 20.10
CA GLY A 209 40.32 20.37 19.62
C GLY A 209 41.05 21.69 19.36
N LEU A 210 42.38 21.66 19.39
CA LEU A 210 43.23 22.86 19.24
C LEU A 210 43.03 23.59 17.90
N HIS A 211 42.57 22.85 16.88
CA HIS A 211 42.25 23.38 15.54
C HIS A 211 40.74 23.59 15.30
N GLY A 212 39.92 23.51 16.36
CA GLY A 212 38.49 23.83 16.31
C GLY A 212 37.53 22.64 16.16
N SER A 213 38.03 21.41 16.07
CA SER A 213 37.18 20.21 16.03
C SER A 213 36.30 20.11 17.27
N THR A 214 35.11 19.53 17.14
CA THR A 214 34.21 19.20 18.26
C THR A 214 34.53 17.79 18.73
N LEU A 215 34.85 17.64 20.01
CA LEU A 215 35.26 16.38 20.63
C LEU A 215 34.27 15.99 21.71
N PHE A 216 33.84 14.74 21.70
CA PHE A 216 32.99 14.18 22.76
C PHE A 216 33.19 12.67 22.88
N ALA A 217 32.82 12.15 24.05
CA ALA A 217 32.80 10.72 24.31
C ALA A 217 31.40 10.29 24.74
N LEU A 218 30.94 9.16 24.23
CA LEU A 218 29.65 8.56 24.57
C LEU A 218 29.85 7.17 25.15
N LEU A 219 29.11 6.84 26.20
CA LEU A 219 28.94 5.47 26.67
C LEU A 219 27.55 4.99 26.25
N CYS A 220 27.51 3.91 25.48
CA CYS A 220 26.31 3.43 24.84
C CYS A 220 25.99 1.98 25.23
N SER A 221 24.70 1.66 25.22
CA SER A 221 24.19 0.29 25.27
C SER A 221 23.24 0.06 24.11
N THR A 222 23.30 -1.11 23.49
CA THR A 222 22.41 -1.48 22.38
C THR A 222 21.71 -2.80 22.70
N LYS A 223 20.38 -2.74 22.69
CA LYS A 223 19.52 -3.92 22.75
C LYS A 223 19.27 -4.41 21.34
N VAL A 224 19.50 -5.70 21.12
CA VAL A 224 19.10 -6.40 19.90
C VAL A 224 17.75 -7.08 20.15
N LEU A 225 16.83 -6.99 19.19
CA LEU A 225 15.43 -7.33 19.40
C LEU A 225 14.94 -8.32 18.35
N ASP A 226 14.22 -9.35 18.80
CA ASP A 226 13.36 -10.15 17.95
C ASP A 226 12.10 -9.32 17.75
N TRP A 227 11.86 -8.94 16.49
CA TRP A 227 10.89 -7.93 16.13
C TRP A 227 9.71 -8.55 15.41
N ARG A 228 8.49 -8.14 15.76
CA ARG A 228 7.26 -8.56 15.08
C ARG A 228 6.43 -7.33 14.76
N TYR A 229 6.02 -7.19 13.50
CA TYR A 229 5.31 -6.00 13.03
C TYR A 229 4.17 -6.35 12.09
N THR A 230 3.13 -5.52 12.12
CA THR A 230 1.97 -5.59 11.23
C THR A 230 1.95 -4.34 10.36
N SER A 231 2.06 -4.54 9.06
CA SER A 231 1.90 -3.49 8.07
C SER A 231 0.46 -3.49 7.56
N ILE A 232 -0.22 -2.36 7.73
CA ILE A 232 -1.55 -2.12 7.17
C ILE A 232 -1.44 -0.86 6.33
N ASN A 233 -1.90 -0.94 5.09
CA ASN A 233 -1.83 0.20 4.17
C ASN A 233 -0.42 0.71 3.88
N GLY A 234 0.56 -0.19 3.89
CA GLY A 234 1.94 0.14 3.58
C GLY A 234 2.68 0.88 4.68
N SER A 235 2.08 1.00 5.86
CA SER A 235 2.71 1.54 7.06
C SER A 235 2.62 0.53 8.19
N VAL A 236 3.66 0.47 9.02
CA VAL A 236 3.60 -0.30 10.27
C VAL A 236 2.62 0.37 11.23
N THR A 237 1.63 -0.41 11.69
CA THR A 237 0.56 0.06 12.58
C THR A 237 0.65 -0.56 13.96
N ILE A 238 1.13 -1.80 14.03
CA ILE A 238 1.28 -2.55 15.28
C ILE A 238 2.67 -3.17 15.25
N PHE A 239 3.36 -3.12 16.37
CA PHE A 239 4.61 -3.83 16.54
C PHE A 239 4.76 -4.32 17.99
N SER A 240 5.56 -5.36 18.15
CA SER A 240 5.93 -5.94 19.43
C SER A 240 7.35 -6.48 19.32
N TYR A 241 8.06 -6.53 20.44
CA TYR A 241 9.45 -6.96 20.44
C TYR A 241 9.81 -7.67 21.74
N SER A 242 10.86 -8.48 21.65
CA SER A 242 11.49 -9.10 22.82
C SER A 242 13.01 -9.09 22.65
N PRO A 243 13.81 -9.09 23.74
CA PRO A 243 15.26 -9.17 23.62
C PRO A 243 15.69 -10.45 22.87
N SER A 244 16.49 -10.29 21.82
CA SER A 244 17.08 -11.43 21.12
C SER A 244 18.10 -12.17 21.99
N ASN A 245 18.43 -13.39 21.58
CA ASN A 245 19.47 -14.18 22.23
C ASN A 245 20.90 -13.64 21.96
N ALA A 246 21.88 -14.25 22.65
CA ALA A 246 23.29 -13.91 22.50
C ALA A 246 23.85 -14.19 21.09
N SER A 247 23.32 -15.19 20.38
CA SER A 247 23.74 -15.48 19.00
C SER A 247 23.42 -14.33 18.05
N THR A 248 22.18 -13.84 18.06
CA THR A 248 21.78 -12.65 17.28
C THR A 248 22.62 -11.43 17.68
N THR A 249 22.89 -11.27 18.98
CA THR A 249 23.72 -10.16 19.48
C THR A 249 25.15 -10.22 18.96
N ASN A 250 25.76 -11.41 18.97
CA ASN A 250 27.10 -11.64 18.42
C ASN A 250 27.17 -11.32 16.93
N ILE A 251 26.13 -11.65 16.16
CA ILE A 251 26.06 -11.33 14.72
C ILE A 251 25.98 -9.81 14.53
N VAL A 252 25.06 -9.12 15.21
CA VAL A 252 24.85 -7.67 15.03
C VAL A 252 26.10 -6.89 15.45
N MET A 253 26.58 -7.08 16.68
CA MET A 253 27.76 -6.39 17.18
C MET A 253 28.99 -6.77 16.36
N GLY A 254 29.24 -8.07 16.16
CA GLY A 254 30.42 -8.56 15.46
C GLY A 254 30.53 -8.03 14.03
N THR A 255 29.40 -7.95 13.31
CA THR A 255 29.37 -7.40 11.96
C THR A 255 29.84 -5.94 11.94
N GLN A 256 29.24 -5.07 12.77
CA GLN A 256 29.65 -3.67 12.81
C GLN A 256 31.07 -3.51 13.39
N GLY A 257 31.35 -4.15 14.51
CA GLY A 257 32.56 -3.95 15.30
C GLY A 257 33.84 -4.45 14.64
N TYR A 258 33.77 -5.43 13.74
CA TYR A 258 34.96 -5.96 13.05
C TYR A 258 35.07 -5.57 11.58
N THR A 259 33.97 -5.25 10.90
CA THR A 259 34.05 -4.81 9.48
C THR A 259 34.09 -3.30 9.33
N HIS A 260 33.66 -2.55 10.35
CA HIS A 260 33.55 -1.09 10.29
C HIS A 260 32.67 -0.58 9.13
N VAL A 261 31.83 -1.44 8.53
CA VAL A 261 31.08 -1.13 7.31
C VAL A 261 30.17 0.09 7.48
N GLY A 262 29.64 0.28 8.68
CA GLY A 262 28.75 1.38 9.01
C GLY A 262 29.42 2.66 9.50
N ASP A 263 30.73 2.65 9.76
CA ASP A 263 31.40 3.75 10.48
C ASP A 263 31.33 5.08 9.71
N SER A 264 31.45 5.04 8.38
CA SER A 264 31.33 6.24 7.53
C SER A 264 29.94 6.86 7.60
N TYR A 265 28.88 6.05 7.61
CA TYR A 265 27.50 6.49 7.73
C TYR A 265 27.23 7.12 9.10
N VAL A 266 27.66 6.44 10.17
CA VAL A 266 27.51 6.97 11.54
C VAL A 266 28.24 8.29 11.68
N LEU A 267 29.49 8.36 11.23
CA LEU A 267 30.33 9.55 11.37
C LEU A 267 29.78 10.73 10.56
N GLN A 268 29.31 10.48 9.33
CA GLN A 268 28.72 11.53 8.49
C GLN A 268 27.45 12.11 9.12
N GLN A 269 26.54 11.25 9.59
CA GLN A 269 25.31 11.70 10.24
C GLN A 269 25.59 12.40 11.57
N THR A 270 26.48 11.85 12.39
CA THR A 270 26.93 12.46 13.66
C THR A 270 27.48 13.87 13.44
N SER A 271 28.18 14.10 12.33
CA SER A 271 28.71 15.43 12.01
C SER A 271 27.59 16.45 11.74
N LEU A 272 26.49 16.02 11.11
CA LEU A 272 25.29 16.84 10.94
C LEU A 272 24.55 17.03 12.27
N ASP A 273 24.48 15.98 13.09
CA ASP A 273 23.81 16.01 14.39
C ASP A 273 24.48 17.03 15.33
N VAL A 274 25.81 17.08 15.35
CA VAL A 274 26.58 18.12 16.06
C VAL A 274 26.20 19.53 15.60
N TRP A 275 26.03 19.76 14.29
CA TRP A 275 25.66 21.08 13.78
C TRP A 275 24.21 21.49 14.13
N GLN A 276 23.31 20.51 14.30
CA GLN A 276 21.88 20.73 14.51
C GLN A 276 21.44 20.73 15.98
N SER A 277 22.28 20.27 16.90
CA SER A 277 21.91 20.04 18.30
C SER A 277 22.26 21.22 19.20
N ASP A 278 21.54 21.34 20.31
CA ASP A 278 21.74 22.36 21.33
C ASP A 278 22.49 21.85 22.56
N THR A 279 22.51 20.53 22.78
CA THR A 279 23.18 19.91 23.94
C THR A 279 23.95 18.65 23.55
N ALA A 280 24.97 18.29 24.34
CA ALA A 280 25.74 17.07 24.12
C ALA A 280 24.87 15.81 24.23
N GLN A 281 23.86 15.82 25.12
CA GLN A 281 22.93 14.70 25.25
C GLN A 281 22.04 14.54 24.02
N GLU A 282 21.60 15.63 23.39
CA GLU A 282 20.86 15.55 22.12
C GLU A 282 21.72 14.93 21.00
N VAL A 283 23.03 15.23 20.96
CA VAL A 283 23.97 14.56 20.06
C VAL A 283 24.08 13.07 20.40
N ALA A 284 24.15 12.71 21.67
CA ALA A 284 24.20 11.32 22.12
C ALA A 284 22.93 10.54 21.71
N ASP A 285 21.75 11.14 21.84
CA ASP A 285 20.48 10.53 21.48
C ASP A 285 20.40 10.28 19.95
N LYS A 286 20.78 11.28 19.14
CA LYS A 286 20.83 11.15 17.66
C LYS A 286 21.90 10.15 17.20
N PHE A 287 23.05 10.11 17.87
CA PHE A 287 24.08 9.10 17.64
C PHE A 287 23.52 7.70 17.90
N ALA A 288 22.80 7.51 19.00
CA ALA A 288 22.21 6.23 19.36
C ALA A 288 21.18 5.75 18.32
N GLU A 289 20.33 6.65 17.82
CA GLU A 289 19.40 6.35 16.74
C GLU A 289 20.13 5.95 15.45
N THR A 290 21.12 6.74 15.05
CA THR A 290 21.92 6.50 13.85
C THR A 290 22.64 5.16 13.94
N TYR A 291 23.29 4.90 15.06
CA TYR A 291 23.97 3.63 15.30
C TYR A 291 23.00 2.45 15.20
N SER A 292 21.80 2.55 15.79
CA SER A 292 20.77 1.50 15.71
C SER A 292 20.36 1.20 14.27
N ARG A 293 20.18 2.23 13.44
CA ARG A 293 19.86 2.06 12.01
C ARG A 293 21.02 1.40 11.27
N THR A 294 22.23 1.87 11.54
CA THR A 294 23.45 1.37 10.90
C THR A 294 23.69 -0.10 11.19
N VAL A 295 23.58 -0.54 12.44
CA VAL A 295 23.83 -1.95 12.77
C VAL A 295 22.78 -2.89 12.16
N MET A 296 21.53 -2.43 12.00
CA MET A 296 20.49 -3.17 11.28
C MET A 296 20.74 -3.22 9.77
N GLY A 297 21.30 -2.16 9.18
CA GLY A 297 21.73 -2.18 7.78
C GLY A 297 22.94 -3.09 7.55
N ALA A 298 23.91 -3.04 8.46
CA ALA A 298 25.17 -3.78 8.38
C ALA A 298 24.96 -5.30 8.31
N ILE A 299 23.92 -5.84 8.95
CA ILE A 299 23.61 -7.28 8.93
C ILE A 299 22.89 -7.76 7.67
N GLY A 300 22.62 -6.90 6.68
CA GLY A 300 21.86 -7.26 5.47
C GLY A 300 22.34 -8.54 4.78
N GLY A 301 23.66 -8.73 4.66
CA GLY A 301 24.26 -9.93 4.06
C GLY A 301 24.00 -11.24 4.83
N ALA A 302 23.56 -11.17 6.08
CA ALA A 302 23.18 -12.33 6.89
C ALA A 302 21.71 -12.73 6.73
N LEU A 303 20.88 -11.85 6.18
CA LEU A 303 19.43 -12.00 6.18
C LEU A 303 18.93 -12.73 4.94
N LEU A 304 17.90 -13.55 5.15
CA LEU A 304 17.10 -14.18 4.12
C LEU A 304 15.65 -13.77 4.31
N SER A 305 14.97 -13.52 3.21
CA SER A 305 13.52 -13.33 3.20
C SER A 305 12.81 -14.61 3.66
N ALA A 306 11.72 -14.42 4.38
CA ALA A 306 10.86 -15.48 4.88
C ALA A 306 9.38 -15.08 4.76
N PRO A 307 8.45 -16.05 4.76
CA PRO A 307 7.03 -15.75 4.67
C PRO A 307 6.50 -14.91 5.82
N ALA A 308 5.48 -14.11 5.54
CA ALA A 308 4.64 -13.50 6.55
C ALA A 308 4.01 -14.59 7.44
N GLU A 309 3.79 -14.30 8.72
CA GLU A 309 3.00 -15.16 9.60
C GLU A 309 1.56 -15.25 9.08
N GLU A 310 1.02 -14.09 8.67
CA GLU A 310 -0.32 -13.93 8.13
C GLU A 310 -0.31 -12.82 7.09
N ALA A 311 -1.05 -12.99 6.00
CA ALA A 311 -1.22 -11.97 4.98
C ALA A 311 -2.65 -11.96 4.43
N GLN A 312 -3.11 -10.76 4.06
CA GLN A 312 -4.36 -10.54 3.36
C GLN A 312 -4.15 -9.57 2.20
N SER A 313 -4.89 -9.80 1.12
CA SER A 313 -4.92 -8.92 -0.04
C SER A 313 -6.18 -8.06 -0.01
N ARG A 314 -6.00 -6.78 -0.31
CA ARG A 314 -7.07 -5.79 -0.40
C ARG A 314 -7.44 -5.56 -1.84
N SER A 315 -8.73 -5.73 -2.14
CA SER A 315 -9.30 -5.38 -3.44
C SER A 315 -10.34 -4.30 -3.25
N SER A 316 -10.09 -3.13 -3.83
CA SER A 316 -11.03 -2.02 -3.83
C SER A 316 -11.81 -2.02 -5.15
N LYS A 317 -13.13 -2.15 -5.06
CA LYS A 317 -14.04 -2.11 -6.21
C LYS A 317 -15.04 -0.98 -6.02
N LEU A 318 -15.28 -0.22 -7.08
CA LEU A 318 -16.39 0.72 -7.13
C LEU A 318 -17.67 -0.07 -7.35
N VAL A 319 -18.59 -0.04 -6.38
CA VAL A 319 -19.87 -0.73 -6.45
C VAL A 319 -21.01 0.27 -6.39
N ALA A 320 -22.08 -0.01 -7.15
CA ALA A 320 -23.31 0.76 -7.07
C ALA A 320 -24.07 0.38 -5.78
N LYS A 321 -24.22 1.32 -4.86
CA LYS A 321 -25.09 1.17 -3.70
C LYS A 321 -26.53 1.48 -4.12
N ILE A 322 -27.28 0.43 -4.43
CA ILE A 322 -28.67 0.54 -4.87
C ILE A 322 -29.61 0.61 -3.65
N PRO A 323 -30.44 1.64 -3.51
CA PRO A 323 -31.38 1.75 -2.40
C PRO A 323 -32.56 0.80 -2.58
N LYS A 324 -32.87 0.04 -1.52
CA LYS A 324 -33.89 -1.02 -1.53
C LYS A 324 -35.29 -0.52 -1.87
N GLY A 325 -35.67 0.66 -1.40
CA GLY A 325 -37.01 1.24 -1.59
C GLY A 325 -37.34 1.50 -3.07
N PRO A 326 -36.57 2.34 -3.79
CA PRO A 326 -36.81 2.61 -5.21
C PRO A 326 -36.75 1.36 -6.08
N LEU A 327 -35.84 0.42 -5.77
CA LEU A 327 -35.75 -0.86 -6.47
C LEU A 327 -37.04 -1.68 -6.32
N ALA A 328 -37.57 -1.76 -5.09
CA ALA A 328 -38.84 -2.46 -4.84
C ALA A 328 -40.02 -1.76 -5.54
N CYS A 329 -40.08 -0.42 -5.52
CA CYS A 329 -41.10 0.34 -6.23
C CYS A 329 -41.05 0.10 -7.75
N LEU A 330 -39.86 0.06 -8.35
CA LEU A 330 -39.69 -0.23 -9.77
C LEU A 330 -40.15 -1.66 -10.12
N LEU A 331 -39.80 -2.65 -9.30
CA LEU A 331 -40.27 -4.03 -9.47
C LEU A 331 -41.80 -4.12 -9.42
N VAL A 332 -42.43 -3.48 -8.43
CA VAL A 332 -43.89 -3.44 -8.29
C VAL A 332 -44.54 -2.71 -9.47
N ALA A 333 -43.99 -1.58 -9.90
CA ALA A 333 -44.50 -0.80 -11.03
C ALA A 333 -44.49 -1.61 -12.35
N ASN A 334 -43.40 -2.35 -12.61
CA ASN A 334 -43.32 -3.25 -13.75
C ASN A 334 -44.30 -4.41 -13.65
N LEU A 335 -44.44 -5.02 -12.47
CA LEU A 335 -45.40 -6.11 -12.25
C LEU A 335 -46.85 -5.65 -12.46
N LEU A 336 -47.21 -4.45 -11.99
CA LEU A 336 -48.52 -3.85 -12.23
C LEU A 336 -48.77 -3.57 -13.72
N LEU A 337 -47.75 -3.17 -14.48
CA LEU A 337 -47.86 -2.99 -15.93
C LEU A 337 -48.19 -4.32 -16.64
N VAL A 338 -47.54 -5.41 -16.23
CA VAL A 338 -47.81 -6.77 -16.75
C VAL A 338 -49.24 -7.19 -16.42
N ILE A 339 -49.69 -7.01 -15.18
CA ILE A 339 -51.07 -7.34 -14.76
C ILE A 339 -52.09 -6.51 -15.56
N LEU A 340 -51.84 -5.22 -15.76
CA LEU A 340 -52.68 -4.37 -16.58
C LEU A 340 -52.74 -4.85 -18.03
N GLY A 341 -51.59 -5.23 -18.61
CA GLY A 341 -51.52 -5.81 -19.95
C GLY A 341 -52.37 -7.07 -20.06
N LEU A 342 -52.21 -8.03 -19.15
CA LEU A 342 -53.02 -9.25 -19.11
C LEU A 342 -54.51 -8.94 -18.95
N PHE A 343 -54.87 -8.01 -18.08
CA PHE A 343 -56.26 -7.60 -17.88
C PHE A 343 -56.86 -7.00 -19.16
N LEU A 344 -56.13 -6.10 -19.83
CA LEU A 344 -56.56 -5.51 -21.10
C LEU A 344 -56.67 -6.58 -22.20
N THR A 345 -55.74 -7.54 -22.28
CA THR A 345 -55.82 -8.66 -23.22
C THR A 345 -57.06 -9.53 -22.95
N VAL A 346 -57.31 -9.90 -21.69
CA VAL A 346 -58.51 -10.67 -21.32
C VAL A 346 -59.78 -9.90 -21.66
N ARG A 347 -59.84 -8.60 -21.33
CA ARG A 347 -60.98 -7.74 -21.68
C ARG A 347 -61.17 -7.63 -23.19
N ALA A 348 -60.10 -7.51 -23.97
CA ALA A 348 -60.15 -7.48 -25.42
C ALA A 348 -60.65 -8.81 -26.00
N LEU A 349 -60.19 -9.94 -25.47
CA LEU A 349 -60.66 -11.27 -25.87
C LEU A 349 -62.14 -11.51 -25.50
N LEU A 350 -62.60 -10.99 -24.35
CA LEU A 350 -64.01 -11.08 -23.95
C LEU A 350 -64.91 -10.10 -24.71
N ALA A 351 -64.39 -8.93 -25.07
CA ALA A 351 -65.10 -7.91 -25.85
C ALA A 351 -65.03 -8.14 -27.38
N SER A 352 -64.23 -9.14 -27.81
CA SER A 352 -64.20 -9.67 -29.17
C SER A 352 -65.55 -10.32 -29.50
N SER A 353 -66.53 -9.47 -29.80
CA SER A 353 -67.77 -9.86 -30.46
C SER A 353 -67.57 -9.81 -31.97
N SER A 354 -68.39 -10.57 -32.71
CA SER A 354 -68.44 -10.54 -34.19
C SER A 354 -68.57 -9.12 -34.75
N ASP A 355 -69.19 -8.22 -33.98
CA ASP A 355 -69.44 -6.83 -34.38
C ASP A 355 -68.16 -5.99 -34.44
N VAL A 356 -67.14 -6.28 -33.62
CA VAL A 356 -65.85 -5.55 -33.67
C VAL A 356 -65.07 -5.91 -34.94
N GLY A 357 -65.19 -7.15 -35.41
CA GLY A 357 -64.63 -7.60 -36.68
C GLY A 357 -65.29 -6.94 -37.89
N ASP A 358 -66.63 -6.82 -37.88
CA ASP A 358 -67.40 -6.15 -38.94
C ASP A 358 -67.09 -4.62 -38.98
N VAL A 359 -67.00 -3.95 -37.82
CA VAL A 359 -66.63 -2.53 -37.76
C VAL A 359 -65.18 -2.30 -38.22
N GLN A 360 -64.24 -3.15 -37.81
CA GLN A 360 -62.85 -3.07 -38.29
C GLN A 360 -62.77 -3.31 -39.80
N ALA A 361 -63.53 -4.28 -40.33
CA ALA A 361 -63.62 -4.55 -41.75
C ALA A 361 -64.17 -3.32 -42.51
N ARG A 362 -65.18 -2.63 -41.94
CA ARG A 362 -65.85 -1.47 -42.55
C ARG A 362 -65.06 -0.15 -42.51
N LEU A 363 -64.09 -0.01 -41.62
CA LEU A 363 -63.24 1.20 -41.53
C LEU A 363 -62.11 1.23 -42.58
N GLY A 364 -61.98 0.19 -43.41
CA GLY A 364 -60.99 0.11 -44.49
C GLY A 364 -61.49 0.70 -45.82
N ILE A 365 -60.55 1.17 -46.64
CA ILE A 365 -60.82 1.67 -48.00
C ILE A 365 -61.56 0.62 -48.85
N THR A 366 -61.22 -0.65 -48.67
CA THR A 366 -61.84 -1.79 -49.38
C THR A 366 -63.32 -1.96 -49.05
N ALA A 367 -63.74 -1.75 -47.80
CA ALA A 367 -65.15 -1.79 -47.45
C ALA A 367 -65.92 -0.58 -47.95
N LEU A 368 -65.29 0.60 -48.05
CA LEU A 368 -65.90 1.77 -48.70
C LEU A 368 -66.19 1.50 -50.18
N VAL A 369 -65.28 0.80 -50.87
CA VAL A 369 -65.48 0.35 -52.25
C VAL A 369 -66.63 -0.65 -52.33
N ALA A 370 -66.67 -1.65 -51.45
CA ALA A 370 -67.77 -2.61 -51.41
C ALA A 370 -69.12 -1.92 -51.16
N ALA A 371 -69.22 -1.00 -50.19
CA ALA A 371 -70.45 -0.26 -49.90
C ALA A 371 -70.95 0.60 -51.07
N HIS A 372 -70.05 1.05 -51.96
CA HIS A 372 -70.43 1.88 -53.10
C HIS A 372 -70.81 1.08 -54.35
N PHE A 373 -70.27 -0.14 -54.52
CA PHE A 373 -70.43 -0.91 -55.76
C PHE A 373 -71.21 -2.22 -55.61
N GLU A 374 -71.26 -2.81 -54.41
CA GLU A 374 -71.95 -4.08 -54.11
C GLU A 374 -73.33 -3.80 -53.50
N ALA A 375 -74.41 -4.09 -54.25
CA ALA A 375 -75.77 -3.67 -53.87
C ALA A 375 -76.34 -4.42 -52.65
N ASP A 376 -76.05 -5.72 -52.51
CA ASP A 376 -76.69 -6.58 -51.50
C ASP A 376 -75.71 -7.03 -50.40
N LYS A 377 -74.41 -7.14 -50.71
CA LYS A 377 -73.37 -7.59 -49.76
C LYS A 377 -72.61 -6.46 -49.05
N GLY A 378 -72.73 -5.21 -49.50
CA GLY A 378 -72.10 -4.06 -48.85
C GLY A 378 -72.71 -3.72 -47.47
N GLU A 379 -73.98 -4.07 -47.25
CA GLU A 379 -74.69 -3.82 -45.99
C GLU A 379 -74.80 -5.05 -45.09
N ALA A 380 -74.62 -6.26 -45.63
CA ALA A 380 -74.67 -7.51 -44.87
C ALA A 380 -73.50 -7.65 -43.86
N ALA A 381 -73.76 -8.25 -42.70
CA ALA A 381 -72.73 -8.49 -41.69
C ALA A 381 -71.70 -9.52 -42.21
N VAL A 382 -70.41 -9.20 -42.12
CA VAL A 382 -69.33 -10.06 -42.60
C VAL A 382 -68.14 -10.11 -41.64
N GLU A 383 -67.52 -11.28 -41.50
CA GLU A 383 -66.35 -11.47 -40.61
C GLU A 383 -65.03 -11.01 -41.22
N LYS A 384 -64.94 -10.92 -42.57
CA LYS A 384 -63.76 -10.41 -43.29
C LYS A 384 -64.18 -9.57 -44.49
N VAL A 385 -63.37 -8.55 -44.79
CA VAL A 385 -63.61 -7.61 -45.90
C VAL A 385 -63.75 -8.30 -47.26
N ASP A 386 -63.01 -9.40 -47.47
CA ASP A 386 -63.05 -10.13 -48.73
C ASP A 386 -64.44 -10.72 -49.05
N HIS A 387 -65.24 -11.03 -48.02
CA HIS A 387 -66.60 -11.55 -48.19
C HIS A 387 -67.63 -10.47 -48.53
N MET A 388 -67.23 -9.19 -48.55
CA MET A 388 -68.10 -8.09 -49.03
C MET A 388 -68.22 -8.08 -50.56
N PHE A 389 -67.33 -8.81 -51.27
CA PHE A 389 -67.28 -8.85 -52.73
C PHE A 389 -67.83 -10.17 -53.26
N GLU A 390 -68.84 -10.10 -54.14
CA GLU A 390 -69.48 -11.31 -54.69
C GLU A 390 -68.51 -12.17 -55.50
N GLU A 391 -67.49 -11.56 -56.12
CA GLU A 391 -66.44 -12.25 -56.89
C GLU A 391 -65.69 -13.31 -56.06
N LYS A 392 -65.43 -13.03 -54.78
CA LYS A 392 -64.62 -13.91 -53.92
C LYS A 392 -65.33 -15.20 -53.53
N ASP A 393 -66.66 -15.19 -53.55
CA ASP A 393 -67.50 -16.37 -53.31
C ASP A 393 -67.92 -17.06 -54.63
N GLY A 394 -67.24 -16.74 -55.74
CA GLY A 394 -67.51 -17.33 -57.08
C GLY A 394 -68.73 -16.74 -57.80
N GLY A 395 -69.28 -15.63 -57.31
CA GLY A 395 -70.36 -14.88 -57.95
C GLY A 395 -69.86 -13.94 -59.06
N ASN A 396 -70.76 -13.55 -59.97
CA ASN A 396 -70.48 -12.51 -60.96
C ASN A 396 -70.77 -11.13 -60.35
N GLY A 397 -69.83 -10.65 -59.54
CA GLY A 397 -69.92 -9.33 -58.92
C GLY A 397 -70.03 -8.19 -59.95
N PRO A 398 -70.44 -7.00 -59.50
CA PRO A 398 -70.61 -5.82 -60.34
C PRO A 398 -69.29 -5.42 -61.01
N ARG A 399 -69.34 -5.16 -62.32
CA ARG A 399 -68.19 -4.61 -63.05
C ARG A 399 -68.21 -3.10 -62.96
N VAL A 400 -67.13 -2.52 -62.47
CA VAL A 400 -66.97 -1.06 -62.36
C VAL A 400 -66.27 -0.53 -63.60
N SER A 401 -66.87 0.45 -64.26
CA SER A 401 -66.30 1.15 -65.41
C SER A 401 -66.20 2.65 -65.14
N VAL A 402 -65.39 3.37 -65.93
CA VAL A 402 -65.30 4.83 -65.89
C VAL A 402 -66.05 5.40 -67.08
N GLU A 403 -67.15 6.10 -66.82
CA GLU A 403 -68.01 6.68 -67.85
C GLU A 403 -67.99 8.20 -67.82
N ARG A 404 -68.20 8.84 -68.97
CA ARG A 404 -68.29 10.30 -69.05
C ARG A 404 -69.65 10.76 -68.51
N SER A 405 -69.65 11.70 -67.57
CA SER A 405 -70.86 12.22 -66.95
C SER A 405 -71.55 13.24 -67.85
N ALA A 406 -72.88 13.40 -67.68
CA ALA A 406 -73.68 14.36 -68.42
C ALA A 406 -73.25 15.84 -68.19
N LEU A 407 -72.45 16.10 -67.15
CA LEU A 407 -71.90 17.41 -66.82
C LEU A 407 -70.45 17.60 -67.32
N GLY A 408 -69.96 16.68 -68.17
CA GLY A 408 -68.65 16.78 -68.84
C GLY A 408 -67.45 16.17 -68.10
N GLY A 409 -67.64 15.71 -66.85
CA GLY A 409 -66.62 15.00 -66.06
C GLY A 409 -66.60 13.48 -66.30
N TRP A 410 -65.88 12.73 -65.44
CA TRP A 410 -65.89 11.26 -65.43
C TRP A 410 -66.50 10.76 -64.11
N LYS A 411 -67.26 9.67 -64.16
CA LYS A 411 -67.85 9.01 -62.98
C LYS A 411 -67.57 7.52 -63.03
N LEU A 412 -67.53 6.89 -61.87
CA LEU A 412 -67.53 5.43 -61.77
C LEU A 412 -68.98 4.94 -61.92
N ALA A 413 -69.19 3.93 -62.77
CA ALA A 413 -70.48 3.31 -63.01
C ALA A 413 -70.38 1.81 -62.71
N SER A 414 -71.40 1.27 -62.04
CA SER A 414 -71.51 -0.16 -61.73
C SER A 414 -72.44 -0.84 -62.73
N HIS A 415 -72.03 -1.98 -63.27
CA HIS A 415 -72.83 -2.79 -64.20
C HIS A 415 -73.02 -4.20 -63.65
N ARG A 416 -74.28 -4.64 -63.49
CA ARG A 416 -74.61 -6.05 -63.24
C ARG A 416 -74.69 -6.82 -64.56
N ALA A 417 -74.09 -8.02 -64.58
CA ALA A 417 -74.22 -8.93 -65.71
C ALA A 417 -75.66 -9.51 -65.74
N VAL A 418 -76.54 -8.93 -66.54
CA VAL A 418 -77.85 -9.53 -66.84
C VAL A 418 -77.63 -10.64 -67.86
N TYR A 419 -77.52 -11.89 -67.41
CA TYR A 419 -77.67 -13.03 -68.30
C TYR A 419 -79.14 -13.16 -68.67
N ARG A 420 -79.48 -12.81 -69.91
CA ARG A 420 -80.72 -13.27 -70.56
C ARG A 420 -80.55 -14.76 -70.88
N ASN A 421 -81.36 -15.61 -70.27
CA ASN A 421 -81.88 -16.79 -70.95
C ASN A 421 -83.30 -16.47 -71.40
#